data_AF-A0A349WCI2-F1
#
_entry.id   AF-A0A349WCI2-F1
#
_cell.length_a   1.000
_cell.length_b   1.000
_cell.length_c   1.000
_cell.angle_alpha   90.00
_cell.angle_beta   90.00
_cell.angle_gamma   90.00
#
_symmetry.space_group_name_H-M   'P 1'
#
loop_
_entity.id
_entity.type
_entity.pdbx_description
1 polymer ?
#
loop_
_entity_poly.entity_id
_entity_poly.type
_entity_poly.pdbx_seq_one_letter_code
_entity_poly.pdbx_strand_id
1 'polypeptide(L)'
;MKTASLPPVRIEPAFRQQVEEVLQPGETLTQLVESAVRTAVAARKSQAEFLRRGIQAIETTRLEATGIPAEQVIAVLERRLSAARQSRTR
;
A
#
# COMPACT_ATOMS: atom_id res chain seq x y z
N MET A 1 -21.74 -11.81 21.77
CA MET A 1 -20.29 -12.04 22.01
C MET A 1 -19.61 -10.69 22.21
N LYS A 2 -18.62 -10.57 23.11
CA LYS A 2 -17.93 -9.28 23.34
C LYS A 2 -16.93 -9.03 22.21
N THR A 3 -17.12 -7.96 21.46
CA THR A 3 -16.17 -7.51 20.42
C THR A 3 -15.06 -6.69 21.08
N ALA A 4 -13.82 -6.83 20.59
CA ALA A 4 -12.72 -5.96 21.00
C ALA A 4 -12.98 -4.53 20.50
N SER A 5 -12.69 -3.52 21.32
CA SER A 5 -12.79 -2.11 20.96
C SER A 5 -11.41 -1.49 20.84
N LEU A 6 -11.27 -0.47 19.99
CA LEU A 6 -10.09 0.39 20.01
C LEU A 6 -10.00 1.12 21.36
N PRO A 7 -8.79 1.36 21.87
CA PRO A 7 -8.62 2.16 23.08
C PRO A 7 -9.14 3.59 22.84
N PRO A 8 -9.65 4.27 23.88
CA PRO A 8 -10.10 5.65 23.76
C PRO A 8 -8.91 6.56 23.43
N VAL A 9 -8.98 7.25 22.30
CA VAL A 9 -7.96 8.22 21.86
C VAL A 9 -8.45 9.63 22.17
N ARG A 10 -7.65 10.40 22.92
CA ARG A 10 -7.92 11.83 23.12
C ARG A 10 -7.47 12.60 21.89
N ILE A 11 -8.35 13.43 21.38
CA ILE A 11 -8.10 14.30 20.22
C ILE A 11 -8.54 15.72 20.55
N GLU A 12 -8.00 16.68 19.81
CA GLU A 12 -8.42 18.08 19.91
C GLU A 12 -9.88 18.22 19.45
N PRO A 13 -10.71 19.07 20.10
CA PRO A 13 -12.09 19.31 19.69
C PRO A 13 -12.21 19.79 18.23
N ALA A 14 -11.29 20.66 17.80
CA ALA A 14 -11.25 21.17 16.43
C ALA A 14 -11.01 20.04 15.41
N PHE A 15 -10.16 19.06 15.76
CA PHE A 15 -9.94 17.90 14.89
C PHE A 15 -11.17 17.00 14.83
N ARG A 16 -11.87 16.78 15.95
CA ARG A 16 -13.15 16.04 15.93
C ARG A 16 -14.14 16.66 14.95
N GLN A 17 -14.30 17.98 14.99
CA GLN A 17 -15.21 18.70 14.11
C GLN A 17 -14.86 18.49 12.63
N GLN A 18 -13.58 18.61 12.27
CA GLN A 18 -13.12 18.35 10.90
C GLN A 18 -13.46 16.93 10.43
N VAL A 19 -13.37 15.94 11.31
CA VAL A 19 -13.70 14.55 10.98
C VAL A 19 -15.22 14.37 10.78
N GLU A 20 -16.04 15.06 11.56
CA GLU A 20 -17.51 15.02 11.42
C GLU A 20 -17.97 15.70 10.12
N GLU A 21 -17.29 16.77 9.69
CA GLU A 21 -17.60 17.51 8.45
C GLU A 21 -17.37 16.70 7.17
N VAL A 22 -16.51 15.67 7.21
CA VAL A 22 -16.17 14.83 6.03
C VAL A 22 -16.95 13.52 5.95
N LEU A 23 -17.87 13.26 6.88
CA LEU A 23 -18.67 12.03 6.89
C LEU A 23 -19.58 11.94 5.67
N GLN A 24 -19.68 10.73 5.11
CA GLN A 24 -20.63 10.43 4.04
C GLN A 24 -22.07 10.29 4.58
N PRO A 25 -23.10 10.42 3.73
CA PRO A 25 -24.48 10.22 4.15
C PRO A 25 -24.69 8.84 4.80
N GLY A 26 -25.12 8.83 6.06
CA GLY A 26 -25.35 7.60 6.84
C GLY A 26 -24.09 6.97 7.45
N GLU A 27 -22.92 7.59 7.29
CA GLU A 27 -21.68 7.18 7.92
C GLU A 27 -21.56 7.76 9.35
N THR A 28 -21.07 6.94 10.27
CA THR A 28 -20.78 7.36 11.65
C THR A 28 -19.28 7.56 11.85
N LEU A 29 -18.92 8.39 12.83
CA LEU A 29 -17.52 8.59 13.23
C LEU A 29 -16.80 7.26 13.53
N THR A 30 -17.49 6.32 14.18
CA THR A 30 -16.94 4.99 14.49
C THR A 30 -16.62 4.19 13.23
N GLN A 31 -17.51 4.20 12.22
CA GLN A 31 -17.28 3.52 10.96
C GLN A 31 -16.10 4.11 10.18
N LEU A 32 -16.00 5.44 10.15
CA LEU A 32 -14.86 6.12 9.52
C LEU A 32 -13.55 5.75 10.21
N VAL A 33 -13.50 5.81 11.54
CA VAL A 33 -12.31 5.44 12.32
C VAL A 33 -11.94 3.97 12.11
N GLU A 34 -12.92 3.05 12.12
CA GLU A 34 -12.68 1.64 11.87
C GLU A 34 -12.08 1.42 10.47
N SER A 35 -12.69 2.02 9.44
CA SER A 35 -12.24 1.92 8.05
C SER A 35 -10.81 2.46 7.87
N ALA A 36 -10.52 3.62 8.46
CA ALA A 36 -9.21 4.24 8.42
C ALA A 36 -8.14 3.36 9.09
N VAL A 37 -8.43 2.81 10.27
CA VAL A 37 -7.51 1.91 10.98
C VAL A 37 -7.28 0.63 10.18
N ARG A 38 -8.31 0.02 9.62
CA ARG A 38 -8.18 -1.18 8.77
C ARG A 38 -7.30 -0.91 7.55
N THR A 39 -7.51 0.22 6.89
CA THR A 39 -6.72 0.65 5.73
C THR A 39 -5.26 0.86 6.10
N ALA A 40 -4.99 1.56 7.20
CA ALA A 40 -3.63 1.78 7.69
C ALA A 40 -2.93 0.47 8.07
N VAL A 41 -3.63 -0.47 8.71
CA VAL A 41 -3.09 -1.80 9.04
C VAL A 41 -2.77 -2.58 7.78
N ALA A 42 -3.67 -2.61 6.80
CA ALA A 42 -3.45 -3.30 5.53
C ALA A 42 -2.23 -2.72 4.78
N ALA A 43 -2.13 -1.39 4.69
CA ALA A 43 -0.99 -0.71 4.08
C ALA A 43 0.33 -1.06 4.77
N ARG A 44 0.38 -0.98 6.11
CA ARG A 44 1.59 -1.32 6.89
C ARG A 44 2.00 -2.78 6.72
N LYS A 45 1.05 -3.72 6.73
CA LYS A 45 1.33 -5.14 6.47
C LYS A 45 1.91 -5.36 5.07
N SER A 46 1.29 -4.74 4.06
CA SER A 46 1.76 -4.84 2.67
C SER A 46 3.18 -4.28 2.53
N GLN A 47 3.45 -3.12 3.14
CA GLN A 47 4.78 -2.51 3.12
C GLN A 47 5.83 -3.36 3.82
N ALA A 48 5.52 -3.90 5.01
CA ALA A 48 6.42 -4.79 5.73
C ALA A 48 6.74 -6.06 4.92
N GLU A 49 5.73 -6.68 4.30
CA GLU A 49 5.91 -7.85 3.43
C GLU A 49 6.67 -7.53 2.14
N PHE A 50 6.48 -6.34 1.58
CA PHE A 50 7.25 -5.89 0.42
C PHE A 50 8.74 -5.76 0.77
N LEU A 51 9.06 -5.09 1.88
CA LEU A 51 10.45 -4.94 2.34
C LEU A 51 11.09 -6.29 2.67
N ARG A 52 10.36 -7.15 3.41
CA ARG A 52 10.83 -8.49 3.77
C ARG A 52 11.19 -9.30 2.51
N ARG A 53 10.31 -9.31 1.50
CA ARG A 53 10.54 -10.02 0.24
C ARG A 53 11.66 -9.39 -0.58
N GLY A 54 11.75 -8.05 -0.60
CA GLY A 54 12.80 -7.33 -1.32
C GLY A 54 14.20 -7.63 -0.76
N ILE A 55 14.36 -7.58 0.56
CA ILE A 55 15.62 -7.92 1.24
C ILE A 55 15.98 -9.38 0.96
N GLN A 56 15.02 -10.30 1.13
CA GLN A 56 15.25 -11.72 0.85
C GLN A 56 15.71 -11.95 -0.60
N ALA A 57 15.06 -11.31 -1.57
CA ALA A 57 15.42 -11.45 -2.98
C ALA A 57 16.82 -10.91 -3.30
N ILE A 58 17.22 -9.79 -2.67
CA ILE A 58 18.57 -9.22 -2.82
C ILE A 58 19.62 -10.20 -2.28
N GLU A 59 19.40 -10.74 -1.08
CA GLU A 59 20.32 -11.72 -0.48
C GLU A 59 20.44 -12.99 -1.33
N THR A 60 19.32 -13.55 -1.81
CA THR A 60 19.33 -14.70 -2.72
C THR A 60 20.09 -14.41 -4.01
N THR A 61 19.83 -13.27 -4.65
CA THR A 61 20.50 -12.87 -5.89
C THR A 61 22.02 -12.72 -5.69
N ARG A 62 22.42 -12.18 -4.53
CA ARG A 62 23.83 -12.02 -4.17
C ARG A 62 24.51 -13.37 -3.93
N LEU A 63 23.85 -14.29 -3.23
CA LEU A 63 24.38 -15.62 -2.95
C LEU A 63 24.53 -16.47 -4.22
N GLU A 64 23.56 -16.37 -5.13
CA GLU A 64 23.55 -17.14 -6.38
C GLU A 64 24.33 -16.47 -7.51
N ALA A 65 24.78 -15.21 -7.32
CA ALA A 65 25.41 -14.38 -8.35
C ALA A 65 24.58 -14.26 -9.64
N THR A 66 23.26 -14.27 -9.53
CA THR A 66 22.29 -14.26 -10.65
C THR A 66 21.81 -12.87 -11.05
N GLY A 67 22.42 -11.81 -10.48
CA GLY A 67 22.05 -10.43 -10.79
C GLY A 67 22.30 -10.07 -12.25
N ILE A 68 21.38 -9.30 -12.83
CA ILE A 68 21.51 -8.76 -14.19
C ILE A 68 21.69 -7.23 -14.15
N PRO A 69 22.46 -6.64 -15.10
CA PRO A 69 22.63 -5.19 -15.16
C PRO A 69 21.30 -4.46 -15.37
N ALA A 70 21.17 -3.28 -14.76
CA ALA A 70 19.95 -2.48 -14.83
C ALA A 70 19.60 -2.10 -16.27
N GLU A 71 20.60 -1.81 -17.09
CA GLU A 71 20.46 -1.44 -18.50
C GLU A 71 19.77 -2.56 -19.30
N GLN A 72 20.09 -3.81 -18.99
CA GLN A 72 19.47 -4.97 -19.64
C GLN A 72 17.99 -5.08 -19.26
N VAL A 73 17.64 -4.81 -18.00
CA VAL A 73 16.25 -4.80 -17.53
C VAL A 73 15.46 -3.68 -18.22
N ILE A 74 16.00 -2.46 -18.24
CA ILE A 74 15.34 -1.30 -18.86
C ILE A 74 15.11 -1.56 -20.35
N ALA A 75 16.11 -2.05 -21.08
CA ALA A 75 15.96 -2.38 -22.50
C ALA A 75 14.83 -3.40 -22.76
N VAL A 76 14.68 -4.41 -21.90
CA VAL A 76 13.57 -5.39 -22.00
C VAL A 76 12.22 -4.71 -21.77
N LEU A 77 12.12 -3.85 -20.76
CA LEU A 77 10.87 -3.14 -20.43
C LEU A 77 10.46 -2.17 -21.53
N GLU A 78 11.40 -1.42 -22.11
CA GLU A 78 11.15 -0.50 -23.23
C GLU A 78 10.65 -1.22 -24.47
N ARG A 79 11.21 -2.39 -24.79
CA ARG A 79 10.71 -3.23 -25.89
C ARG A 79 9.28 -3.71 -25.64
N ARG A 80 8.98 -4.18 -24.42
CA ARG A 80 7.61 -4.61 -24.06
C ARG A 80 6.62 -3.45 -24.15
N LEU A 81 7.00 -2.27 -23.66
CA LEU A 81 6.18 -1.07 -23.72
C LEU A 81 5.91 -0.64 -25.17
N SER A 82 6.94 -0.67 -26.02
CA SER A 82 6.82 -0.31 -27.44
C SER A 82 5.87 -1.25 -28.18
N ALA A 83 6.00 -2.56 -27.96
CA ALA A 83 5.10 -3.56 -28.54
C ALA A 83 3.65 -3.36 -28.09
N ALA A 84 3.42 -3.11 -26.80
CA ALA A 84 2.08 -2.86 -26.26
C ALA A 84 1.43 -1.58 -26.82
N ARG A 85 2.24 -0.54 -27.09
CA ARG A 85 1.77 0.68 -27.77
C ARG A 85 1.36 0.40 -29.21
N GLN A 86 2.19 -0.34 -29.95
CA GLN A 86 1.90 -0.69 -31.35
C GLN A 86 0.64 -1.55 -31.50
N SER A 87 0.40 -2.49 -30.58
CA SER A 87 -0.82 -3.30 -30.58
C SER A 87 -2.09 -2.55 -30.19
N ARG A 88 -1.97 -1.37 -29.55
CA ARG A 88 -3.11 -0.55 -29.14
C ARG A 88 -3.52 0.47 -30.19
N THR A 89 -2.59 0.85 -31.07
CA THR A 89 -2.82 1.78 -32.19
C THR A 89 -3.34 1.07 -33.44
N ARG A 90 -3.26 -0.26 -33.49
CA ARG A 90 -3.73 -1.11 -34.59
C ARG A 90 -5.10 -1.69 -34.27
#